data_AF-A0A0H5CDX0-F1
#
_entry.id   AF-A0A0H5CDX0-F1
#
_cell.length_a   1.000
_cell.length_b   1.000
_cell.length_c   1.000
_cell.angle_alpha   90.00
_cell.angle_beta   90.00
_cell.angle_gamma   90.00
#
_symmetry.space_group_name_H-M   'P 1'
#
loop_
_entity.id
_entity.type
_entity.pdbx_description
1 polymer ?
#
loop_
_entity_poly.entity_id
_entity_poly.type
_entity_poly.pdbx_seq_one_letter_code
_entity_poly.pdbx_strand_id
1 'polypeptide(L)'
;MDKEYSDFPTTMSCTQCFDALAGCYSVGGQLKHYYRYGHMNDCVKEFNKFRFCIMNSDPVKVQNWYREELQEKRLRGSSEDVWELK
;
A
#
# COMPACT_ATOMS: atom_id res chain seq x y z
N MET A 1 23.92 4.89 -10.08
CA MET A 1 22.59 4.30 -9.82
C MET A 1 22.59 3.83 -8.39
N ASP A 2 21.83 4.55 -7.57
CA ASP A 2 21.95 4.60 -6.13
C ASP A 2 21.37 3.34 -5.48
N LYS A 3 22.06 2.80 -4.47
CA LYS A 3 21.69 1.54 -3.77
C LYS A 3 20.26 1.51 -3.22
N GLU A 4 19.61 2.67 -3.06
CA GLU A 4 18.24 2.77 -2.55
C GLU A 4 17.18 2.28 -3.56
N TYR A 5 17.52 2.13 -4.84
CA TYR A 5 16.58 1.68 -5.86
C TYR A 5 16.52 0.16 -6.02
N SER A 6 17.61 -0.55 -5.72
CA SER A 6 17.67 -2.01 -5.85
C SER A 6 16.79 -2.75 -4.85
N ASP A 7 16.45 -2.11 -3.73
CA ASP A 7 15.71 -2.74 -2.63
C ASP A 7 14.20 -2.79 -2.90
N PHE A 8 13.69 -1.95 -3.79
CA PHE A 8 12.26 -1.92 -4.12
C PHE A 8 11.93 -2.84 -5.30
N PRO A 9 10.80 -3.58 -5.24
CA PRO A 9 10.40 -4.46 -6.32
C PRO A 9 10.08 -3.67 -7.58
N THR A 10 10.55 -4.17 -8.73
CA THR A 10 10.32 -3.58 -10.06
C THR A 10 8.98 -3.96 -10.66
N THR A 11 8.32 -4.98 -10.12
CA THR A 11 7.07 -5.54 -10.65
C THR A 11 5.98 -5.53 -9.60
N MET A 12 4.74 -5.34 -10.03
CA MET A 12 3.54 -5.46 -9.19
C MET A 12 2.50 -6.35 -9.88
N SER A 13 1.81 -7.19 -9.10
CA SER A 13 0.74 -8.05 -9.61
C SER A 13 -0.61 -7.36 -9.51
N CYS A 14 -1.28 -7.15 -10.64
CA CYS A 14 -2.59 -6.48 -10.66
C CYS A 14 -3.70 -7.35 -10.09
N THR A 15 -3.58 -8.69 -10.13
CA THR A 15 -4.54 -9.59 -9.47
C THR A 15 -4.47 -9.43 -7.96
N GLN A 16 -3.26 -9.38 -7.40
CA GLN A 16 -3.09 -9.12 -5.96
C GLN A 16 -3.61 -7.74 -5.55
N CYS A 17 -3.43 -6.72 -6.40
CA CYS A 17 -3.98 -5.40 -6.14
C CYS A 17 -5.51 -5.40 -6.17
N PHE A 18 -6.12 -6.15 -7.10
CA PHE A 18 -7.56 -6.34 -7.17
C PHE A 18 -8.10 -7.09 -5.95
N ASP A 19 -7.46 -8.18 -5.53
CA ASP A 19 -7.88 -8.95 -4.36
C ASP A 19 -7.87 -8.10 -3.09
N ALA A 20 -6.89 -7.21 -2.93
CA ALA A 20 -6.84 -6.26 -1.83
C ALA A 20 -8.01 -5.26 -1.88
N LEU A 21 -8.33 -4.73 -3.06
CA LEU A 21 -9.45 -3.82 -3.26
C LEU A 21 -10.79 -4.50 -2.99
N ALA A 22 -11.00 -5.68 -3.54
CA ALA A 22 -12.19 -6.49 -3.34
C ALA A 22 -12.36 -6.87 -1.86
N GLY A 23 -11.27 -7.20 -1.19
CA GLY A 23 -11.24 -7.45 0.26
C GLY A 23 -11.69 -6.23 1.07
N CYS A 24 -11.27 -5.02 0.68
CA CYS A 24 -11.67 -3.79 1.35
C CYS A 24 -13.16 -3.48 1.16
N TYR A 25 -13.70 -3.62 -0.06
CA TYR A 25 -15.13 -3.39 -0.33
C TYR A 25 -16.03 -4.54 0.12
N SER A 26 -15.48 -5.70 0.44
CA SER A 26 -16.26 -6.82 0.96
C SER A 26 -17.03 -6.43 2.22
N VAL A 27 -18.21 -7.02 2.40
CA VAL A 27 -19.05 -6.79 3.59
C VAL A 27 -18.28 -7.08 4.87
N GLY A 28 -17.49 -8.16 4.90
CA GLY A 28 -16.67 -8.50 6.06
C GLY A 28 -15.58 -7.46 6.35
N GLY A 29 -14.91 -6.95 5.32
CA GLY A 29 -13.91 -5.89 5.46
C GLY A 29 -14.50 -4.59 6.00
N GLN A 30 -15.62 -4.15 5.43
CA GLN A 30 -16.32 -2.95 5.84
C GLN A 30 -16.90 -3.04 7.26
N LEU A 31 -17.52 -4.17 7.64
CA LEU A 31 -18.02 -4.37 9.00
C LEU A 31 -16.89 -4.34 10.04
N LYS A 32 -15.74 -4.97 9.74
CA LYS A 32 -14.57 -4.94 10.63
C LYS A 32 -14.02 -3.53 10.80
N HIS A 33 -13.98 -2.76 9.72
CA HIS A 33 -13.55 -1.36 9.76
C HIS A 33 -14.53 -0.51 10.57
N TYR A 34 -15.83 -0.66 10.32
CA TYR A 34 -16.88 0.03 11.05
C TYR A 34 -16.84 -0.28 12.54
N TYR A 35 -16.63 -1.55 12.92
CA TYR A 35 -16.48 -1.93 14.32
C TYR A 35 -15.30 -1.22 15.01
N ARG A 36 -14.17 -1.04 14.31
CA ARG A 36 -12.96 -0.44 14.88
C ARG A 36 -13.00 1.09 14.92
N TYR A 37 -13.55 1.73 13.89
CA TYR A 37 -13.44 3.18 13.69
C TYR A 37 -14.79 3.92 13.70
N GLY A 38 -15.92 3.20 13.64
CA GLY A 38 -17.27 3.79 13.64
C GLY A 38 -17.75 4.32 12.29
N HIS A 39 -17.01 4.08 11.19
CA HIS A 39 -17.39 4.50 9.84
C HIS A 39 -16.94 3.48 8.79
N MET A 40 -17.59 3.53 7.63
CA MET A 40 -17.23 2.73 6.46
C MET A 40 -15.91 3.25 5.86
N ASN A 41 -15.12 2.37 5.26
CA ASN A 41 -13.87 2.74 4.60
C ASN A 41 -14.12 3.03 3.13
N ASP A 42 -13.61 4.15 2.63
CA ASP A 42 -13.72 4.53 1.23
C ASP A 42 -12.79 3.72 0.29
N CYS A 43 -11.84 2.96 0.86
CA CYS A 43 -10.90 2.08 0.14
C CYS A 43 -10.07 2.81 -0.95
N VAL A 44 -9.87 4.11 -0.78
CA VAL A 44 -9.20 4.97 -1.78
C VAL A 44 -7.76 4.53 -2.01
N LYS A 45 -7.05 4.08 -0.98
CA LYS A 45 -5.66 3.65 -1.09
C LYS A 45 -5.53 2.40 -1.96
N GLU A 46 -6.36 1.39 -1.70
CA GLU A 46 -6.41 0.13 -2.42
C GLU A 46 -6.84 0.37 -3.87
N PHE A 47 -7.80 1.28 -4.08
CA PHE A 47 -8.26 1.66 -5.41
C PHE A 47 -7.17 2.33 -6.22
N ASN A 48 -6.45 3.30 -5.63
CA ASN A 48 -5.35 3.99 -6.28
C ASN A 48 -4.21 3.03 -6.65
N LYS A 49 -3.91 2.05 -5.79
CA LYS A 49 -2.92 1.00 -6.07
C LYS A 49 -3.34 0.14 -7.27
N PHE A 50 -4.60 -0.29 -7.32
CA PHE A 50 -5.14 -1.06 -8.44
C PHE A 50 -5.13 -0.26 -9.75
N ARG A 51 -5.59 0.99 -9.70
CA ARG A 51 -5.57 1.92 -10.85
C ARG A 51 -4.13 2.14 -11.34
N PHE A 52 -3.19 2.35 -10.43
CA PHE A 52 -1.78 2.52 -10.78
C PHE A 52 -1.23 1.29 -11.50
N CYS A 53 -1.54 0.08 -11.03
CA CYS A 53 -1.09 -1.17 -11.66
C CYS A 53 -1.63 -1.35 -13.09
N ILE A 54 -2.89 -1.00 -13.33
CA ILE A 54 -3.48 -1.06 -14.68
C ILE A 54 -2.84 -0.04 -15.61
N MET A 55 -2.61 1.17 -15.11
CA MET A 55 -2.20 2.31 -15.94
C MET A 55 -0.69 2.36 -16.20
N ASN A 56 0.14 1.73 -15.36
CA ASN A 56 1.59 1.80 -15.45
C ASN A 56 2.21 0.40 -15.40
N SER A 57 2.96 0.06 -16.45
CA SER A 57 3.81 -1.14 -16.51
C SER A 57 5.29 -0.82 -16.34
N ASP A 58 5.65 0.46 -16.23
CA ASP A 58 7.05 0.88 -16.17
C ASP A 58 7.68 0.49 -14.82
N PRO A 59 8.79 -0.28 -14.82
CA PRO A 59 9.41 -0.74 -13.59
C PRO A 59 9.88 0.45 -12.74
N VAL A 60 10.25 1.55 -13.41
CA VAL A 60 10.76 2.72 -12.72
C VAL A 60 9.69 3.41 -11.86
N LYS A 61 8.47 3.51 -12.42
CA LYS A 61 7.34 4.10 -11.72
C LYS A 61 6.87 3.21 -10.57
N VAL A 62 6.90 1.89 -10.76
CA VAL A 62 6.55 0.92 -9.71
C VAL A 62 7.44 1.10 -8.48
N GLN A 63 8.75 1.22 -8.66
CA GLN A 63 9.67 1.42 -7.54
C GLN A 63 9.46 2.78 -6.86
N ASN A 64 9.17 3.83 -7.62
CA ASN A 64 8.82 5.14 -7.06
C ASN A 64 7.54 5.06 -6.21
N TRP A 65 6.52 4.32 -6.66
CA TRP A 65 5.29 4.11 -5.90
C TRP A 65 5.55 3.44 -4.55
N TYR A 66 6.38 2.39 -4.52
CA TYR A 66 6.74 1.72 -3.27
C TYR A 66 7.57 2.61 -2.33
N ARG A 67 8.41 3.48 -2.89
CA ARG A 67 9.15 4.48 -2.12
C ARG A 67 8.21 5.49 -1.46
N GLU A 68 7.28 6.06 -2.22
CA GLU A 68 6.29 7.01 -1.71
C GLU A 68 5.44 6.35 -0.60
N GLU A 69 5.00 5.10 -0.81
CA GLU A 69 4.26 4.36 0.21
C GLU A 69 5.08 4.14 1.50
N LEU A 70 6.37 3.85 1.38
CA LEU A 70 7.26 3.70 2.54
C LEU A 70 7.45 5.03 3.27
N GLN A 71 7.61 6.13 2.55
CA GLN A 71 7.72 7.47 3.12
C GLN A 71 6.45 7.84 3.89
N GLU A 72 5.26 7.62 3.32
CA GLU A 72 4.00 7.84 4.02
C GLU A 72 3.87 7.00 5.29
N LYS A 73 4.29 5.73 5.26
CA LYS A 73 4.29 4.85 6.45
C LYS A 73 5.24 5.35 7.52
N ARG A 74 6.43 5.81 7.15
CA ARG A 74 7.40 6.42 8.07
C ARG A 74 6.82 7.67 8.73
N LEU A 75 6.16 8.53 7.97
CA LEU A 75 5.52 9.76 8.49
C LEU A 75 4.41 9.47 9.50
N ARG A 76 3.69 8.34 9.37
CA ARG A 76 2.70 7.89 10.36
C ARG A 76 3.31 7.39 11.68
N GLY A 77 4.62 7.11 11.69
CA GLY A 77 5.32 6.47 12.79
C GLY A 77 5.26 4.95 12.70
N SER A 78 6.41 4.31 12.90
CA SER A 78 6.54 2.85 13.08
C SER A 78 6.85 2.58 14.55
N SER A 79 6.45 1.42 15.07
CA SER A 79 6.90 0.96 16.39
C SER A 79 8.42 0.86 16.49
N GLU A 80 9.10 0.64 15.37
CA GLU A 80 10.57 0.58 15.29
C GLU A 80 11.25 1.90 15.67
N ASP A 81 10.52 3.02 15.63
CA ASP A 81 11.05 4.34 16.03
C ASP A 81 11.15 4.47 17.58
N VAL A 82 10.41 3.63 18.31
CA VAL A 82 10.38 3.61 19.78
C VAL A 82 11.39 2.63 20.36
N TRP A 83 11.73 1.57 19.64
CA TRP A 83 12.58 0.48 20.14
C TRP A 83 13.98 0.52 19.52
N GLU A 84 15.01 0.64 20.35
CA GLU A 84 16.39 0.46 19.91
C GLU A 84 16.66 -1.02 19.64
N LEU A 85 17.04 -1.35 18.40
CA LEU A 85 17.54 -2.68 18.04
C LEU A 85 18.87 -2.91 18.79
N LYS A 86 18.88 -3.88 19.69
CA LYS A 86 20.06 -4.28 20.45
C LYS A 86 20.81 -5.42 19.77
#